data_AF-A0A671UNL7-F1
#
_entry.id   AF-A0A671UNL7-F1
#
_cell.length_a   1.000
_cell.length_b   1.000
_cell.length_c   1.000
_cell.angle_alpha   90.00
_cell.angle_beta   90.00
_cell.angle_gamma   90.00
#
_symmetry.space_group_name_H-M   'P 1'
#
loop_
_entity.id
_entity.type
_entity.pdbx_description
1 polymer ?
#
loop_
_entity_poly.entity_id
_entity_poly.type
_entity_poly.pdbx_seq_one_letter_code
_entity_poly.pdbx_strand_id
1 'polypeptide(L)'
;MSSLLKVNSELKAKVETFREQITSEAEHLVASFFPKKLLELDHFLKEPIFNVTDLKEIHSEIKCKVPEPILFTNSHDGIDMNSRKRKLEEDVPSGNWQGEMMKCNAKLVDLIERVKPEIRTLIEKCNTVKMWVQLLIPRIEDGNNFGVSIQVSLH
;
A
#
# COMPACT_ATOMS: atom_id res chain seq x y z
N MET A 1 10.19 15.36 45.13
CA MET A 1 11.35 16.16 44.66
C MET A 1 11.41 16.02 43.14
N SER A 2 10.83 16.96 42.39
CA SER A 2 10.92 16.94 40.94
C SER A 2 12.33 17.38 40.56
N SER A 3 13.14 16.44 40.09
CA SER A 3 14.32 16.74 39.30
C SER A 3 13.84 17.48 38.05
N LEU A 4 13.81 18.82 38.10
CA LEU A 4 13.66 19.66 36.93
C LEU A 4 14.87 19.38 36.03
N LEU A 5 14.70 18.48 35.07
CA LEU A 5 15.63 18.32 33.96
C LEU A 5 15.81 19.71 33.33
N LYS A 6 16.97 20.33 33.58
CA LYS A 6 17.32 21.61 32.98
C LYS A 6 17.56 21.39 31.49
N VAL A 7 16.55 21.72 30.69
CA VAL A 7 16.69 21.76 29.24
C VAL A 7 17.58 22.95 28.87
N ASN A 8 18.60 22.71 28.05
CA ASN A 8 19.48 23.77 27.55
C ASN A 8 18.66 24.80 26.73
N SER A 9 18.92 26.10 26.93
CA SER A 9 18.28 27.20 26.19
C SER A 9 18.41 27.05 24.67
N GLU A 10 19.54 26.56 24.16
CA GLU A 10 19.74 26.33 22.73
C GLU A 10 18.78 25.25 22.20
N LEU A 11 18.59 24.17 22.97
CA LEU A 11 17.69 23.08 22.60
C LEU A 11 16.23 23.56 22.62
N LYS A 12 15.86 24.39 23.59
CA LYS A 12 14.54 25.02 23.64
C LYS A 12 14.29 25.89 22.41
N ALA A 13 15.25 26.70 22.00
CA ALA A 13 15.13 27.52 20.80
C ALA A 13 14.91 26.66 19.54
N LYS A 14 15.67 25.57 19.39
CA LYS A 14 15.51 24.63 18.27
C LYS A 14 14.11 24.00 18.22
N VAL A 15 13.54 23.66 19.37
CA VAL A 15 12.17 23.10 19.45
C VAL A 15 11.12 24.14 19.06
N GLU A 16 11.24 25.39 19.51
CA GLU A 16 10.30 26.45 19.10
C GLU A 16 10.41 26.75 17.59
N THR A 17 11.62 26.82 17.04
CA THR A 17 11.81 26.98 15.59
C THR A 17 11.16 25.84 14.81
N PHE A 18 11.31 24.60 15.26
CA PHE A 18 10.63 23.46 14.64
C PHE A 18 9.11 23.58 14.70
N ARG A 19 8.56 24.01 15.83
CA ARG A 19 7.12 24.22 16.01
C ARG A 19 6.57 25.31 15.09
N GLU A 20 7.29 26.41 14.92
CA GLU A 20 6.95 27.48 13.97
C GLU A 20 6.98 26.98 12.52
N GLN A 21 7.98 26.17 12.16
CA GLN A 21 8.07 25.56 10.82
C GLN A 21 6.87 24.66 10.53
N ILE A 22 6.53 23.75 11.45
CA ILE A 22 5.37 22.86 11.29
C ILE A 22 4.06 23.64 11.21
N THR A 23 3.92 24.70 12.00
CA THR A 23 2.74 25.57 11.96
C THR A 23 2.60 26.23 10.60
N SER A 24 3.67 26.87 10.10
CA SER A 24 3.67 27.52 8.79
C SER A 24 3.39 26.54 7.64
N GLU A 25 4.00 25.34 7.68
CA GLU A 25 3.73 24.32 6.67
C GLU A 25 2.27 23.84 6.73
N ALA A 26 1.74 23.55 7.92
CA ALA A 26 0.38 23.07 8.07
C ALA A 26 -0.67 24.12 7.65
N GLU A 27 -0.46 25.39 7.98
CA GLU A 27 -1.32 26.48 7.52
C GLU A 27 -1.31 26.60 6.00
N HIS A 28 -0.13 26.54 5.37
CA HIS A 28 -0.03 26.50 3.91
C HIS A 28 -0.71 25.26 3.31
N LEU A 29 -0.63 24.11 3.98
CA LEU A 29 -1.27 22.89 3.51
C LEU A 29 -2.80 23.05 3.45
N VAL A 30 -3.40 23.58 4.52
CA VAL A 30 -4.84 23.77 4.62
C VAL A 30 -5.33 24.89 3.71
N ALA A 31 -4.62 26.02 3.68
CA ALA A 31 -5.07 27.22 2.96
C ALA A 31 -4.82 27.16 1.44
N SER A 32 -3.82 26.41 0.99
CA SER A 32 -3.35 26.45 -0.41
C SER A 32 -3.21 25.05 -1.01
N PHE A 33 -2.46 24.15 -0.36
CA PHE A 33 -2.10 22.87 -0.98
C PHE A 33 -3.32 21.95 -1.16
N PHE A 34 -4.10 21.67 -0.11
CA PHE A 34 -5.22 20.73 -0.20
C PHE A 34 -6.30 21.19 -1.18
N PRO A 35 -6.73 22.47 -1.20
CA PRO A 35 -7.68 22.94 -2.21
C PRO A 35 -7.18 22.74 -3.65
N LYS A 36 -5.89 23.05 -3.91
CA LYS A 36 -5.28 22.84 -5.23
C LYS A 36 -5.20 21.36 -5.58
N LYS A 37 -4.74 20.55 -4.63
CA LYS A 37 -4.55 19.11 -4.82
C LYS A 37 -5.86 18.37 -5.07
N LEU A 38 -6.95 18.82 -4.43
CA LEU A 38 -8.29 18.33 -4.70
C LEU A 38 -8.69 18.53 -6.18
N LEU A 39 -8.46 19.74 -6.71
CA LEU A 39 -8.75 20.04 -8.11
C LEU A 39 -7.84 19.23 -9.06
N GLU A 40 -6.55 19.10 -8.75
CA GLU A 40 -5.63 18.27 -9.53
C GLU A 40 -6.11 16.81 -9.59
N LEU A 41 -6.49 16.23 -8.45
CA LEU A 41 -6.97 14.85 -8.37
C LEU A 41 -8.33 14.65 -9.07
N ASP A 42 -9.21 15.65 -9.05
CA ASP A 42 -10.46 15.62 -9.84
C ASP A 42 -10.19 15.55 -11.35
N HIS A 43 -9.19 16.28 -11.85
CA HIS A 43 -8.77 16.17 -13.25
C HIS A 43 -8.09 14.83 -13.53
N PHE A 44 -7.22 14.37 -12.64
CA PHE A 44 -6.53 13.10 -12.75
C PHE A 44 -7.49 11.92 -12.87
N LEU A 45 -8.57 11.91 -12.09
CA LEU A 45 -9.60 10.86 -12.14
C LEU A 45 -10.40 10.87 -13.44
N LYS A 46 -10.43 11.98 -14.19
CA LYS A 46 -11.12 12.06 -15.49
C LYS A 46 -10.28 11.52 -16.65
N GLU A 47 -9.03 11.15 -16.40
CA GLU A 47 -8.18 10.63 -17.46
C GLU A 47 -8.63 9.24 -17.94
N PRO A 48 -8.51 8.93 -19.25
CA PRO A 48 -9.05 7.69 -19.80
C PRO A 48 -8.52 6.41 -19.14
N ILE A 49 -7.27 6.42 -18.66
CA ILE A 49 -6.65 5.28 -17.99
C ILE A 49 -7.35 4.87 -16.69
N PHE A 50 -8.07 5.81 -16.04
CA PHE A 50 -8.87 5.56 -14.84
C PHE A 50 -10.34 5.27 -15.17
N ASN A 51 -10.76 5.43 -16.42
CA ASN A 51 -12.16 5.34 -16.87
C ASN A 51 -12.34 4.24 -17.92
N VAL A 52 -11.91 3.02 -17.59
CA VAL A 52 -12.03 1.85 -18.47
C VAL A 52 -13.48 1.40 -18.56
N THR A 53 -14.03 1.36 -19.78
CA THR A 53 -15.43 0.95 -20.03
C THR A 53 -15.58 -0.57 -20.20
N ASP A 54 -14.60 -1.24 -20.81
CA ASP A 54 -14.57 -2.70 -20.95
C ASP A 54 -13.31 -3.28 -20.27
N LEU A 55 -13.50 -4.17 -19.30
CA LEU A 55 -12.41 -4.81 -18.57
C LEU A 55 -11.50 -5.66 -19.46
N LYS A 56 -11.95 -6.05 -20.66
CA LYS A 56 -11.09 -6.71 -21.65
C LYS A 56 -9.93 -5.82 -22.07
N GLU A 57 -10.06 -4.50 -21.98
CA GLU A 57 -8.99 -3.57 -22.33
C GLU A 57 -7.80 -3.69 -21.39
N ILE A 58 -8.00 -4.03 -20.13
CA ILE A 58 -6.92 -4.22 -19.15
C ILE A 58 -6.51 -5.68 -19.01
N HIS A 59 -7.07 -6.59 -19.82
CA HIS A 59 -6.67 -8.00 -19.80
C HIS A 59 -5.23 -8.15 -20.32
N SER A 60 -4.40 -8.89 -19.58
CA SER A 60 -3.07 -9.31 -20.02
C SER A 60 -3.07 -10.81 -20.22
N GLU A 61 -2.72 -11.26 -21.43
CA GLU A 61 -2.70 -12.69 -21.75
C GLU A 61 -1.68 -13.45 -20.90
N ILE A 62 -2.14 -14.57 -20.34
CA ILE A 62 -1.33 -15.50 -19.59
C ILE A 62 -0.97 -16.66 -20.51
N LYS A 63 0.29 -16.74 -20.92
CA LYS A 63 0.83 -17.89 -21.65
C LYS A 63 1.19 -19.00 -20.65
N CYS A 64 0.19 -19.77 -20.25
CA CYS A 64 0.40 -21.00 -19.48
C CYS A 64 0.04 -22.20 -20.36
N LYS A 65 0.95 -23.17 -20.48
CA LYS A 65 0.63 -24.44 -21.12
C LYS A 65 -0.26 -25.22 -20.16
N VAL A 66 -1.53 -25.41 -20.53
CA VAL A 66 -2.44 -26.27 -19.77
C VAL A 66 -1.98 -27.71 -19.97
N PRO A 67 -1.61 -28.47 -18.90
CA PRO A 67 -1.22 -29.86 -19.04
C PRO A 67 -2.36 -30.68 -19.62
N GLU A 68 -2.04 -31.65 -20.48
CA GLU A 68 -3.04 -32.58 -20.98
C GLU A 68 -3.63 -33.40 -19.82
N PRO A 69 -4.95 -33.65 -19.80
CA PRO A 69 -5.57 -34.45 -18.77
C PRO A 69 -5.01 -35.88 -18.82
N ILE A 70 -4.53 -36.37 -17.67
CA ILE A 70 -4.06 -37.74 -17.55
C ILE A 70 -5.25 -38.68 -17.73
N LEU A 71 -5.31 -39.36 -18.87
CA LEU A 71 -6.28 -40.41 -19.13
C LEU A 71 -5.88 -41.66 -18.34
N PHE A 72 -6.46 -41.85 -17.16
CA PHE A 72 -6.37 -43.14 -16.46
C PHE A 72 -7.27 -44.15 -17.17
N THR A 73 -6.69 -45.04 -17.97
CA THR A 73 -7.38 -46.24 -18.43
C THR A 73 -7.53 -47.17 -17.22
N ASN A 74 -8.67 -47.08 -16.52
CA ASN A 74 -9.09 -48.10 -15.57
C ASN A 74 -9.44 -49.37 -16.37
N SER A 75 -8.43 -50.11 -16.83
CA SER A 75 -8.62 -51.47 -17.32
C SER A 75 -8.75 -52.38 -16.11
N HIS A 76 -9.92 -52.35 -15.47
CA HIS A 76 -10.34 -53.39 -14.55
C HIS A 76 -10.90 -54.56 -15.39
N ASP A 77 -10.01 -55.31 -16.02
CA ASP A 77 -10.30 -56.69 -16.42
C ASP A 77 -9.10 -57.54 -16.01
N GLY A 78 -9.36 -58.44 -15.07
CA GLY A 78 -8.35 -59.26 -14.44
C GLY A 78 -7.74 -60.30 -15.38
N ILE A 79 -6.48 -60.65 -15.10
CA ILE A 79 -5.95 -62.01 -14.96
C ILE A 79 -4.46 -61.90 -14.57
N ASP A 80 -4.08 -62.63 -13.51
CA ASP A 80 -2.75 -62.76 -12.92
C ASP A 80 -1.61 -63.07 -13.92
N MET A 81 -0.40 -62.55 -13.66
CA MET A 81 0.83 -63.36 -13.64
C MET A 81 2.07 -62.62 -13.08
N ASN A 82 2.47 -63.10 -11.91
CA ASN A 82 3.84 -63.37 -11.47
C ASN A 82 4.85 -62.25 -11.15
N SER A 83 5.38 -62.40 -9.94
CA SER A 83 6.44 -61.66 -9.27
C SER A 83 7.81 -61.71 -9.97
N ARG A 84 8.41 -60.54 -10.23
CA ARG A 84 9.88 -60.33 -10.27
C ARG A 84 10.25 -58.84 -10.26
N LYS A 85 10.87 -58.43 -9.15
CA LYS A 85 11.93 -57.43 -8.97
C LYS A 85 11.95 -56.15 -9.85
N ARG A 86 11.77 -55.02 -9.15
CA ARG A 86 12.56 -53.76 -9.24
C ARG A 86 12.81 -53.22 -10.65
N LYS A 87 11.98 -52.25 -11.02
CA LYS A 87 12.42 -50.88 -11.34
C LYS A 87 11.19 -49.99 -11.21
N LEU A 88 11.10 -49.25 -10.12
CA LEU A 88 10.32 -48.03 -10.08
C LEU A 88 11.08 -47.07 -10.99
N GLU A 89 10.84 -47.13 -12.29
CA GLU A 89 11.09 -45.98 -13.14
C GLU A 89 10.06 -44.97 -12.65
N GLU A 90 10.48 -44.12 -11.71
CA GLU A 90 9.83 -42.83 -11.47
C GLU A 90 10.01 -41.98 -12.74
N ASP A 91 9.41 -42.42 -13.83
CA ASP A 91 9.06 -41.53 -14.94
C ASP A 91 7.69 -40.96 -14.57
N VAL A 92 7.63 -40.33 -13.39
CA VAL A 92 6.79 -39.15 -13.25
C VAL A 92 7.33 -38.26 -14.35
N PRO A 93 6.57 -37.91 -15.41
CA PRO A 93 7.03 -36.90 -16.32
C PRO A 93 7.26 -35.71 -15.41
N SER A 94 8.54 -35.43 -15.14
CA SER A 94 8.95 -34.29 -14.34
C SER A 94 8.20 -33.18 -15.02
N GLY A 95 7.15 -32.71 -14.34
CA GLY A 95 6.22 -31.75 -14.88
C GLY A 95 7.10 -30.56 -15.09
N ASN A 96 7.65 -30.46 -16.29
CA ASN A 96 8.52 -29.40 -16.72
C ASN A 96 7.54 -28.23 -16.82
N TRP A 97 7.22 -27.65 -15.66
CA TRP A 97 6.83 -26.28 -15.49
C TRP A 97 8.05 -25.47 -15.96
N GLN A 98 8.33 -25.54 -17.27
CA GLN A 98 8.99 -24.51 -18.02
C GLN A 98 8.00 -23.35 -18.06
N GLY A 99 7.72 -22.79 -16.87
CA GLY A 99 6.95 -21.58 -16.74
C GLY A 99 7.80 -20.50 -17.35
N GLU A 100 7.49 -20.09 -18.58
CA GLU A 100 7.94 -18.79 -19.06
C GLU A 100 7.59 -17.76 -17.98
N MET A 101 8.56 -16.94 -17.59
CA MET A 101 8.38 -15.97 -16.52
C MET A 101 7.24 -15.02 -16.91
N MET A 102 6.09 -15.14 -16.24
CA MET A 102 4.92 -14.33 -16.56
C MET A 102 5.24 -12.85 -16.36
N LYS A 103 4.89 -12.04 -17.36
CA LYS A 103 5.04 -10.59 -17.29
C LYS A 103 3.91 -9.98 -16.47
N CYS A 104 4.22 -8.88 -15.76
CA CYS A 104 3.21 -8.06 -15.12
C CYS A 104 2.28 -7.41 -16.16
N ASN A 105 1.07 -7.07 -15.73
CA ASN A 105 0.13 -6.32 -16.54
C ASN A 105 0.59 -4.87 -16.68
N ALA A 106 1.09 -4.50 -17.86
CA ALA A 106 1.67 -3.18 -18.10
C ALA A 106 0.68 -2.03 -17.80
N LYS A 107 -0.59 -2.17 -18.17
CA LYS A 107 -1.61 -1.12 -17.92
C LYS A 107 -1.85 -0.89 -16.43
N LEU A 108 -1.85 -1.96 -15.63
CA LEU A 108 -1.97 -1.85 -14.18
C LEU A 108 -0.68 -1.31 -13.54
N VAL A 109 0.48 -1.67 -14.07
CA VAL A 109 1.76 -1.10 -13.62
C VAL A 109 1.75 0.41 -13.83
N ASP A 110 1.38 0.89 -15.02
CA ASP A 110 1.27 2.32 -15.32
C ASP A 110 0.30 3.02 -14.36
N LEU A 111 -0.85 2.42 -14.08
CA LEU A 111 -1.84 2.95 -13.14
C LEU A 111 -1.24 3.08 -11.72
N ILE A 112 -0.57 2.03 -11.25
CA ILE A 112 0.04 1.98 -9.91
C ILE A 112 1.14 3.03 -9.81
N GLU A 113 1.98 3.18 -10.83
CA GLU A 113 3.06 4.17 -10.86
C GLU A 113 2.55 5.60 -10.76
N ARG A 114 1.33 5.87 -11.22
CA ARG A 114 0.67 7.17 -11.11
C ARG A 114 -0.02 7.39 -9.77
N VAL A 115 -0.66 6.37 -9.20
CA VAL A 115 -1.39 6.51 -7.92
C VAL A 115 -0.45 6.48 -6.71
N LYS A 116 0.63 5.70 -6.77
CA LYS A 116 1.59 5.55 -5.66
C LYS A 116 2.20 6.87 -5.15
N PRO A 117 2.67 7.81 -5.98
CA PRO A 117 3.18 9.10 -5.49
C PRO A 117 2.09 9.95 -4.83
N GLU A 118 0.84 9.84 -5.28
CA GLU A 118 -0.29 10.56 -4.69
C GLU A 118 -0.59 10.07 -3.26
N ILE A 119 -0.58 8.75 -3.07
CA ILE A 119 -0.71 8.14 -1.73
C ILE A 119 0.44 8.58 -0.81
N ARG A 120 1.68 8.56 -1.32
CA ARG A 120 2.85 8.98 -0.53
C ARG A 120 2.74 10.44 -0.09
N THR A 121 2.37 11.31 -1.02
CA THR A 121 2.18 12.75 -0.75
C THR A 121 1.09 12.95 0.30
N LEU A 122 -0.03 12.24 0.18
CA LEU A 122 -1.12 12.31 1.16
C LEU A 122 -0.65 11.92 2.56
N ILE A 123 0.08 10.80 2.70
CA ILE A 123 0.61 10.35 3.99
C ILE A 123 1.53 11.41 4.59
N GLU A 124 2.47 11.92 3.81
CA GLU A 124 3.42 12.94 4.27
C GLU A 124 2.70 14.20 4.74
N LYS A 125 1.75 14.72 3.96
CA LYS A 125 1.04 15.97 4.28
C LYS A 125 0.04 15.81 5.43
N CYS A 126 -0.67 14.69 5.51
CA CYS A 126 -1.54 14.39 6.66
C CYS A 126 -0.73 14.24 7.95
N ASN A 127 0.45 13.64 7.89
CA ASN A 127 1.32 13.52 9.07
C ASN A 127 1.82 14.89 9.56
N THR A 128 2.13 15.83 8.67
CA THR A 128 2.46 17.22 9.05
C THR A 128 1.30 17.87 9.80
N VAL A 129 0.07 17.76 9.29
CA VAL A 129 -1.12 18.32 9.95
C VAL A 129 -1.42 17.64 11.28
N LYS A 130 -1.29 16.31 11.34
CA LYS A 130 -1.44 15.53 12.58
C LYS A 130 -0.44 15.98 13.65
N MET A 131 0.82 16.15 13.27
CA MET A 131 1.85 16.66 14.17
C MET A 131 1.55 18.10 14.62
N TRP A 132 1.08 18.96 13.71
CA TRP A 132 0.66 20.31 14.07
C TRP A 132 -0.45 20.32 15.14
N VAL A 133 -1.51 19.52 14.95
CA VAL A 133 -2.59 19.38 15.94
C VAL A 133 -2.05 18.85 17.28
N GLN A 134 -1.16 17.85 17.26
CA GLN A 134 -0.54 17.32 18.48
C GLN A 134 0.27 18.37 19.25
N LEU A 135 1.01 19.23 18.54
CA LEU A 135 1.80 20.32 19.14
C LEU A 135 0.94 21.45 19.72
N LEU A 136 -0.35 21.51 19.35
CA LEU A 136 -1.33 22.47 19.88
C LEU A 136 -2.10 21.94 21.10
N ILE A 137 -1.91 20.68 21.50
CA ILE A 137 -2.53 20.13 22.71
C ILE A 137 -1.89 20.83 23.94
N PRO A 138 -2.69 21.52 24.78
CA PRO A 138 -2.18 22.24 25.94
C PRO A 138 -1.79 21.27 27.07
N ARG A 139 -1.28 21.83 28.17
CA ARG A 139 -1.07 21.06 29.40
C ARG A 139 -2.41 20.55 29.92
N ILE A 140 -2.38 19.37 30.55
CA ILE A 140 -3.56 18.78 31.16
C ILE A 140 -3.91 19.59 32.41
N GLU A 141 -5.16 20.04 32.48
CA GLU A 141 -5.73 20.80 33.60
C GLU A 141 -7.07 20.15 34.02
N ASP A 142 -7.48 20.38 35.26
CA ASP A 142 -8.75 19.86 35.79
C ASP A 142 -9.90 20.82 35.42
N GLY A 143 -10.59 20.52 34.31
CA GLY A 143 -11.64 21.35 33.72
C GLY A 143 -11.22 22.02 32.41
N ASN A 144 -12.18 22.64 31.71
CA ASN A 144 -11.98 23.29 30.40
C ASN A 144 -11.42 22.37 29.29
N ASN A 145 -11.75 21.08 29.35
CA ASN A 145 -11.19 20.05 28.47
C ASN A 145 -11.95 19.82 27.15
N PHE A 146 -12.98 20.63 26.84
CA PHE A 146 -13.79 20.45 25.62
C PHE A 146 -12.99 20.69 24.34
N GLY A 147 -12.17 21.73 24.28
CA GLY A 147 -11.31 21.96 23.11
C GLY A 147 -10.29 20.82 22.91
N VAL A 148 -9.77 20.28 24.01
CA VAL A 148 -8.83 19.15 23.99
C VAL A 148 -9.50 17.88 23.50
N SER A 149 -10.75 17.61 23.89
CA SER A 149 -11.47 16.43 23.40
C SER A 149 -11.73 16.48 21.89
N ILE A 150 -11.97 17.67 21.33
CA ILE A 150 -12.03 17.88 19.87
C ILE A 150 -10.66 17.63 19.23
N GLN A 151 -9.57 18.13 19.81
CA GLN A 151 -8.23 17.90 19.26
C GLN A 151 -7.85 16.41 19.25
N VAL A 152 -8.24 15.67 20.30
CA VAL A 152 -7.97 14.23 20.42
C VAL A 152 -8.86 13.40 19.48
N SER A 153 -10.08 13.86 19.15
CA SER A 153 -10.95 13.14 18.20
C SER A 153 -10.48 13.23 16.74
N LEU A 154 -9.59 14.19 16.43
CA LEU A 154 -8.93 14.32 15.13
C LEU A 154 -7.73 13.37 14.95
N HIS A 155 -7.38 12.56 15.95
CA HIS A 155 -6.26 11.62 15.94
C HIS A 155 -6.54 10.34 15.13
#